data_AF-A0AAE2BUX1-F1
#
_entry.id   AF-A0AAE2BUX1-F1
#
_cell.length_a   1.000
_cell.length_b   1.000
_cell.length_c   1.000
_cell.angle_alpha   90.00
_cell.angle_beta   90.00
_cell.angle_gamma   90.00
#
_symmetry.space_group_name_H-M   'P 1'
#
loop_
_entity.id
_entity.type
_entity.pdbx_description
1 polymer ?
#
loop_
_entity_poly.entity_id
_entity_poly.type
_entity_poly.pdbx_seq_one_letter_code
_entity_poly.pdbx_strand_id
1 'polypeptide(L)'
;MYSEPMNCGGCDSTLSVPKLSPKPNSAFAFAFSHSHDWPSSPVVAAPLPSVYSFLHCLSIFFDSPSGLLRMIIHSESDPRYFSKVTGTGNYSVYHVNACMGSLATAEVCDTNAALLATGDIRVLPPIFKIYGQSRVFSGPIATLKVFEDNVLVRELLETRGEGRVLVIDGGRSMRCALVGGNLGQLAQNMGWSGIVVNGCIRDVDEINGCDIGVRALASHPQKSNKKGIGEKHIPIHIAGTVIRDGEWLYADSDGILISKTELSV
;
A
#
# COMPACT_ATOMS: atom_id res chain seq x y z
N MET A 1 20.33 67.45 -7.11
CA MET A 1 20.02 68.78 -6.55
C MET A 1 18.64 68.66 -5.92
N TYR A 2 18.40 68.85 -4.63
CA TYR A 2 19.22 69.30 -3.49
C TYR A 2 19.20 68.18 -2.41
N SER A 3 20.33 67.63 -1.95
CA SER A 3 21.27 68.11 -0.90
C SER A 3 20.91 67.66 0.54
N GLU A 4 21.91 67.08 1.22
CA GLU A 4 21.96 66.63 2.62
C GLU A 4 22.26 67.84 3.57
N PRO A 5 22.82 67.76 4.82
CA PRO A 5 23.25 66.66 5.72
C PRO A 5 22.47 66.69 7.09
N MET A 6 22.82 66.14 8.27
CA MET A 6 24.02 65.57 8.94
C MET A 6 23.64 64.31 9.77
N ASN A 7 24.52 63.42 10.30
CA ASN A 7 25.77 63.51 11.10
C ASN A 7 25.52 63.92 12.58
N CYS A 8 26.16 63.39 13.64
CA CYS A 8 27.32 62.49 13.82
C CYS A 8 27.01 61.46 14.95
N GLY A 9 27.81 60.45 15.32
CA GLY A 9 29.14 59.94 14.92
C GLY A 9 29.73 59.07 16.05
N GLY A 10 30.83 58.31 15.84
CA GLY A 10 31.49 57.56 16.93
C GLY A 10 32.27 56.29 16.51
N CYS A 11 33.57 56.44 16.26
CA CYS A 11 34.56 55.44 15.85
C CYS A 11 34.63 54.21 16.80
N ASP A 12 34.65 52.95 16.32
CA ASP A 12 35.78 52.19 15.74
C ASP A 12 36.80 51.72 16.82
N SER A 13 36.91 50.43 17.15
CA SER A 13 37.81 49.46 16.46
C SER A 13 37.92 48.14 17.28
N THR A 14 38.42 46.97 16.84
CA THR A 14 38.75 46.34 15.53
C THR A 14 38.90 44.80 15.68
N LEU A 15 39.05 44.06 14.57
CA LEU A 15 39.56 42.65 14.42
C LEU A 15 38.67 41.45 14.89
N SER A 16 38.63 40.27 14.24
CA SER A 16 38.91 39.91 12.82
C SER A 16 38.50 38.45 12.42
N VAL A 17 37.59 38.31 11.43
CA VAL A 17 37.44 37.19 10.43
C VAL A 17 37.03 35.74 10.90
N PRO A 18 36.61 34.76 10.02
CA PRO A 18 35.27 34.13 10.16
C PRO A 18 35.19 32.59 9.94
N LYS A 19 33.97 32.01 9.82
CA LYS A 19 33.62 31.00 8.77
C LYS A 19 32.12 30.58 8.66
N LEU A 20 31.62 30.65 7.42
CA LEU A 20 30.66 29.78 6.67
C LEU A 20 29.27 29.36 7.21
N SER A 21 28.48 28.86 6.23
CA SER A 21 27.06 28.42 6.22
C SER A 21 26.96 26.85 6.26
N PRO A 22 25.81 26.13 6.13
CA PRO A 22 24.54 26.44 5.43
C PRO A 22 23.22 25.97 6.13
N LYS A 23 22.12 25.91 5.36
CA LYS A 23 20.79 25.35 5.72
C LYS A 23 20.73 23.80 5.53
N PRO A 24 19.54 23.17 5.50
CA PRO A 24 18.90 22.46 6.61
C PRO A 24 18.95 20.93 6.45
N ASN A 25 18.71 20.13 7.50
CA ASN A 25 18.51 18.69 7.27
C ASN A 25 17.80 17.90 8.39
N SER A 26 17.22 16.78 7.96
CA SER A 26 16.99 15.49 8.64
C SER A 26 16.79 15.40 10.16
N ALA A 27 15.75 14.65 10.56
CA ALA A 27 15.71 14.02 11.88
C ALA A 27 16.80 12.95 12.04
N PHE A 28 17.36 12.78 13.24
CA PHE A 28 17.74 11.48 13.84
C PHE A 28 18.09 11.63 15.33
N ALA A 29 17.90 10.55 16.09
CA ALA A 29 18.49 10.26 17.42
C ALA A 29 18.48 11.36 18.51
N PHE A 30 17.47 11.34 19.39
CA PHE A 30 17.59 11.92 20.73
C PHE A 30 18.32 10.93 21.67
N ALA A 31 19.57 11.23 22.01
CA ALA A 31 20.25 10.60 23.13
C ALA A 31 19.99 11.42 24.41
N PHE A 32 19.50 10.78 25.47
CA PHE A 32 19.30 11.45 26.77
C PHE A 32 20.62 11.59 27.52
N SER A 33 21.08 12.83 27.71
CA SER A 33 22.03 13.18 28.77
C SER A 33 21.27 13.59 30.04
N HIS A 34 21.83 13.27 31.21
CA HIS A 34 21.15 13.48 32.49
C HIS A 34 21.38 14.87 33.08
N SER A 35 20.32 15.49 33.59
CA SER A 35 20.37 16.35 34.78
C SER A 35 18.96 16.50 35.39
N HIS A 36 18.81 16.03 36.64
CA HIS A 36 17.92 16.48 37.74
C HIS A 36 16.54 17.12 37.40
N ASP A 37 15.40 16.73 37.99
CA ASP A 37 15.14 16.01 39.25
C ASP A 37 13.98 14.99 39.17
N TRP A 38 13.89 14.09 40.16
CA TRP A 38 12.82 13.08 40.32
C TRP A 38 12.50 12.82 41.81
N PRO A 39 11.23 12.80 42.24
CA PRO A 39 10.84 12.21 43.53
C PRO A 39 10.82 10.68 43.43
N SER A 40 11.18 10.00 44.52
CA SER A 40 11.58 8.59 44.52
C SER A 40 10.44 7.57 44.50
N SER A 41 10.56 6.54 43.64
CA SER A 41 10.05 5.18 43.86
C SER A 41 10.90 4.17 43.07
N PRO A 42 11.18 2.96 43.59
CA PRO A 42 12.26 2.11 43.07
C PRO A 42 11.85 1.32 41.82
N VAL A 43 12.58 1.54 40.71
CA VAL A 43 12.55 0.65 39.54
C VAL A 43 13.51 -0.52 39.78
N VAL A 44 12.97 -1.73 39.90
CA VAL A 44 13.79 -2.96 39.99
C VAL A 44 14.19 -3.40 38.58
N ALA A 45 15.37 -2.99 38.13
CA ALA A 45 15.97 -3.46 36.89
C ALA A 45 16.52 -4.89 37.07
N ALA A 46 15.88 -5.89 36.46
CA ALA A 46 16.41 -7.24 36.38
C ALA A 46 17.42 -7.36 35.21
N PRO A 47 18.59 -8.00 35.40
CA PRO A 47 19.54 -8.19 34.31
C PRO A 47 19.05 -9.26 33.34
N LEU A 48 18.89 -8.90 32.06
CA LEU A 48 18.64 -9.86 30.98
C LEU A 48 19.97 -10.53 30.56
N PRO A 49 19.97 -11.86 30.28
CA PRO A 49 21.13 -12.54 29.73
C PRO A 49 21.37 -12.13 28.27
N SER A 50 22.64 -12.13 27.86
CA SER A 50 23.09 -11.59 26.57
C SER A 50 22.84 -12.56 25.40
N VAL A 51 21.73 -12.40 24.65
CA VAL A 51 21.56 -13.01 23.33
C VAL A 51 20.62 -12.21 22.41
N TYR A 52 21.04 -12.07 21.15
CA TYR A 52 20.33 -11.55 19.96
C TYR A 52 19.71 -10.14 19.99
N SER A 53 20.13 -9.34 19.00
CA SER A 53 19.64 -7.98 18.75
C SER A 53 18.52 -7.98 17.69
N PHE A 54 17.27 -7.89 18.13
CA PHE A 54 16.13 -7.46 17.29
C PHE A 54 15.47 -6.24 17.92
N LEU A 55 15.15 -5.22 17.10
CA LEU A 55 14.49 -4.00 17.56
C LEU A 55 12.99 -4.25 17.81
N HIS A 56 12.63 -4.74 18.99
CA HIS A 56 11.25 -4.71 19.45
C HIS A 56 10.87 -3.29 19.92
N CYS A 57 10.06 -2.60 19.13
CA CYS A 57 9.53 -1.28 19.49
C CYS A 57 8.38 -1.41 20.51
N LEU A 58 8.74 -1.61 21.79
CA LEU A 58 7.80 -1.90 22.86
C LEU A 58 7.13 -0.63 23.42
N SER A 59 6.06 -0.18 22.77
CA SER A 59 5.23 0.95 23.22
C SER A 59 4.33 0.56 24.41
N ILE A 60 4.82 0.77 25.64
CA ILE A 60 4.02 0.62 26.87
C ILE A 60 3.23 1.92 27.12
N PHE A 61 1.91 1.86 27.04
CA PHE A 61 1.02 2.96 27.41
C PHE A 61 0.40 2.74 28.80
N PHE A 62 0.52 3.75 29.67
CA PHE A 62 -0.17 3.79 30.96
C PHE A 62 -1.48 4.58 30.82
N ASP A 63 -2.61 3.88 30.81
CA ASP A 63 -3.94 4.50 30.88
C ASP A 63 -4.39 4.62 32.36
N SER A 64 -4.17 5.81 32.92
CA SER A 64 -4.40 6.12 34.33
C SER A 64 -5.82 6.68 34.56
N PRO A 65 -6.84 5.82 34.50
CA PRO A 65 -7.73 5.73 35.66
C PRO A 65 -8.08 4.29 36.09
N SER A 66 -7.69 3.27 35.33
CA SER A 66 -8.18 1.88 35.52
C SER A 66 -7.21 0.92 36.22
N GLY A 67 -5.94 1.29 36.36
CA GLY A 67 -4.89 0.45 36.98
C GLY A 67 -4.53 -0.83 36.19
N LEU A 68 -5.04 -0.97 34.96
CA LEU A 68 -4.99 -2.21 34.19
C LEU A 68 -3.87 -2.15 33.14
N LEU A 69 -2.82 -2.95 33.33
CA LEU A 69 -1.63 -2.93 32.47
C LEU A 69 -1.95 -3.46 31.06
N ARG A 70 -1.98 -2.58 30.05
CA ARG A 70 -2.18 -2.93 28.64
C ARG A 70 -0.85 -3.01 27.88
N MET A 71 -0.36 -4.23 27.69
CA MET A 71 0.84 -4.51 26.89
C MET A 71 0.43 -4.85 25.45
N ILE A 72 0.69 -3.95 24.49
CA ILE A 72 0.40 -4.18 23.07
C ILE A 72 1.70 -4.54 22.34
N ILE A 73 1.98 -5.84 22.24
CA ILE A 73 3.14 -6.35 21.51
C ILE A 73 2.83 -6.29 20.01
N HIS A 74 3.58 -5.46 19.27
CA HIS A 74 3.61 -5.54 17.82
C HIS A 74 4.58 -6.66 17.43
N SER A 75 4.12 -7.60 16.59
CA SER A 75 4.85 -8.82 16.25
C SER A 75 4.74 -9.08 14.75
N GLU A 76 5.81 -8.80 14.01
CA GLU A 76 5.96 -9.26 12.63
C GLU A 76 6.65 -10.64 12.61
N SER A 77 6.09 -11.57 11.84
CA SER A 77 6.59 -12.90 11.47
C SER A 77 6.55 -14.07 12.49
N ASP A 78 6.27 -15.25 11.92
CA ASP A 78 6.34 -16.64 12.41
C ASP A 78 5.64 -17.06 13.74
N PRO A 79 4.48 -17.78 13.68
CA PRO A 79 3.78 -18.27 14.87
C PRO A 79 4.44 -19.49 15.55
N ARG A 80 5.54 -20.05 15.01
CA ARG A 80 6.15 -21.31 15.53
C ARG A 80 6.97 -21.16 16.81
N TYR A 81 7.11 -19.95 17.36
CA TYR A 81 8.04 -19.65 18.46
C TYR A 81 7.41 -19.24 19.81
N PHE A 82 6.20 -19.69 20.11
CA PHE A 82 5.58 -19.52 21.44
C PHE A 82 5.50 -20.82 22.24
N SER A 83 6.39 -20.98 23.23
CA SER A 83 6.18 -21.93 24.34
C SER A 83 6.68 -21.35 25.66
N LYS A 84 5.87 -21.51 26.72
CA LYS A 84 6.13 -21.09 28.12
C LYS A 84 6.54 -19.63 28.36
N VAL A 85 5.53 -18.77 28.54
CA VAL A 85 5.58 -17.72 29.56
C VAL A 85 4.62 -18.13 30.68
N THR A 86 5.13 -18.60 31.81
CA THR A 86 4.32 -18.99 32.98
C THR A 86 4.31 -17.87 34.02
N GLY A 87 3.28 -17.01 33.97
CA GLY A 87 3.06 -15.95 34.95
C GLY A 87 1.61 -15.91 35.42
N THR A 88 1.38 -15.92 36.73
CA THR A 88 0.04 -15.91 37.32
C THR A 88 -0.53 -14.49 37.37
N GLY A 89 -1.28 -14.10 36.33
CA GLY A 89 -2.05 -12.86 36.29
C GLY A 89 -3.22 -12.96 35.33
N ASN A 90 -4.30 -12.22 35.60
CA ASN A 90 -5.49 -12.19 34.74
C ASN A 90 -5.25 -11.29 33.52
N TYR A 91 -4.52 -11.80 32.53
CA TYR A 91 -4.28 -11.12 31.27
C TYR A 91 -5.31 -11.55 30.23
N SER A 92 -6.10 -10.59 29.73
CA SER A 92 -6.93 -10.80 28.54
C SER A 92 -6.02 -10.94 27.32
N VAL A 93 -5.75 -12.18 26.89
CA VAL A 93 -5.08 -12.44 25.61
C VAL A 93 -6.05 -12.08 24.49
N TYR A 94 -5.96 -10.84 24.02
CA TYR A 94 -6.55 -10.46 22.76
C TYR A 94 -5.83 -11.22 21.65
N HIS A 95 -6.48 -12.23 21.08
CA HIS A 95 -6.11 -12.70 19.76
C HIS A 95 -6.26 -11.51 18.81
N VAL A 96 -5.14 -10.89 18.45
CA VAL A 96 -5.05 -10.23 17.15
C VAL A 96 -5.40 -11.30 16.13
N ASN A 97 -6.46 -11.07 15.35
CA ASN A 97 -6.79 -11.96 14.24
C ASN A 97 -5.52 -12.13 13.40
N ALA A 98 -5.18 -13.37 13.06
CA ALA A 98 -4.10 -13.60 12.13
C ALA A 98 -4.33 -12.76 10.87
N CYS A 99 -3.26 -12.20 10.32
CA CYS A 99 -3.30 -11.69 8.96
C CYS A 99 -3.88 -12.82 8.08
N MET A 100 -5.04 -12.60 7.48
CA MET A 100 -5.60 -13.53 6.50
C MET A 100 -4.56 -13.60 5.38
N GLY A 101 -3.89 -14.76 5.28
CA GLY A 101 -2.71 -14.90 4.45
C GLY A 101 -2.99 -14.48 3.02
N SER A 102 -2.17 -13.59 2.47
CA SER A 102 -2.30 -13.18 1.08
C SER A 102 -2.06 -14.39 0.19
N LEU A 103 -3.12 -14.94 -0.39
CA LEU A 103 -3.10 -16.13 -1.26
C LEU A 103 -2.06 -15.96 -2.38
N ALA A 104 -0.94 -16.67 -2.28
CA ALA A 104 0.09 -16.69 -3.30
C ALA A 104 -0.43 -17.49 -4.51
N THR A 105 -0.33 -16.93 -5.72
CA THR A 105 -0.94 -17.57 -6.90
C THR A 105 -0.29 -18.90 -7.25
N ALA A 106 1.00 -19.08 -6.97
CA ALA A 106 1.69 -20.36 -7.11
C ALA A 106 1.12 -21.44 -6.16
N GLU A 107 1.00 -21.13 -4.86
CA GLU A 107 0.44 -22.04 -3.85
C GLU A 107 -1.03 -22.40 -4.14
N VAL A 108 -1.81 -21.44 -4.63
CA VAL A 108 -3.17 -21.69 -5.13
C VAL A 108 -3.14 -22.66 -6.31
N CYS A 109 -2.24 -22.49 -7.28
CA CYS A 109 -2.13 -23.42 -8.43
C CYS A 109 -1.77 -24.84 -8.00
N ASP A 110 -0.75 -24.99 -7.15
CA ASP A 110 -0.27 -26.29 -6.69
C ASP A 110 -1.33 -27.03 -5.86
N THR A 111 -2.03 -26.31 -4.96
CA THR A 111 -3.05 -26.89 -4.08
C THR A 111 -4.36 -27.20 -4.82
N ASN A 112 -4.70 -26.43 -5.87
CA ASN A 112 -5.99 -26.49 -6.55
C ASN A 112 -5.91 -26.99 -8.01
N ALA A 113 -4.96 -27.88 -8.31
CA ALA A 113 -4.76 -28.45 -9.66
C ALA A 113 -6.05 -29.03 -10.30
N ALA A 114 -6.98 -29.57 -9.50
CA ALA A 114 -8.28 -30.03 -9.99
C ALA A 114 -9.17 -28.89 -10.51
N LEU A 115 -9.19 -27.73 -9.83
CA LEU A 115 -9.97 -26.55 -10.23
C LEU A 115 -9.35 -25.82 -11.43
N LEU A 116 -8.03 -25.96 -11.64
CA LEU A 116 -7.38 -25.57 -12.90
C LEU A 116 -7.84 -26.48 -14.06
N ALA A 117 -7.94 -27.80 -13.84
CA ALA A 117 -8.34 -28.75 -14.87
C ALA A 117 -9.82 -28.63 -15.29
N THR A 118 -10.71 -28.24 -14.38
CA THR A 118 -12.13 -27.90 -14.70
C THR A 118 -12.31 -26.50 -15.27
N GLY A 119 -11.29 -25.64 -15.18
CA GLY A 119 -11.38 -24.22 -15.52
C GLY A 119 -12.22 -23.39 -14.55
N ASP A 120 -12.43 -23.89 -13.32
CA ASP A 120 -13.02 -23.11 -12.21
C ASP A 120 -12.05 -22.02 -11.75
N ILE A 121 -10.77 -22.36 -11.63
CA ILE A 121 -9.63 -21.41 -11.58
C ILE A 121 -9.02 -21.32 -12.98
N ARG A 122 -8.66 -20.11 -13.41
CA ARG A 122 -8.09 -19.82 -14.74
C ARG A 122 -6.90 -18.87 -14.58
N VAL A 123 -5.73 -19.29 -15.03
CA VAL A 123 -4.53 -18.44 -15.12
C VAL A 123 -4.67 -17.49 -16.30
N LEU A 124 -4.36 -16.20 -16.12
CA LEU A 124 -4.22 -15.26 -17.23
C LEU A 124 -2.80 -15.32 -17.82
N PRO A 125 -2.63 -15.19 -19.15
CA PRO A 125 -1.30 -15.15 -19.77
C PRO A 125 -0.41 -14.03 -19.20
N PRO A 126 0.93 -14.24 -19.07
CA PRO A 126 1.87 -13.30 -18.46
C PRO A 126 2.20 -12.12 -19.39
N ILE A 127 1.19 -11.34 -19.76
CA ILE A 127 1.27 -10.17 -20.66
C ILE A 127 1.12 -8.84 -19.92
N PHE A 128 0.92 -8.88 -18.60
CA PHE A 128 0.67 -7.72 -17.76
C PHE A 128 1.94 -7.27 -17.02
N LYS A 129 2.22 -5.97 -17.08
CA LYS A 129 3.24 -5.32 -16.26
C LYS A 129 2.63 -4.84 -14.95
N ILE A 130 3.46 -4.83 -13.91
CA ILE A 130 3.10 -4.44 -12.54
C ILE A 130 3.30 -2.94 -12.36
N TYR A 131 2.28 -2.27 -11.82
CA TYR A 131 2.30 -0.86 -11.43
C TYR A 131 1.55 -0.68 -10.10
N GLY A 132 1.75 0.45 -9.43
CA GLY A 132 1.24 0.69 -8.07
C GLY A 132 2.16 0.15 -6.97
N GLN A 133 1.94 0.59 -5.73
CA GLN A 133 2.69 0.08 -4.57
C GLN A 133 2.25 -1.36 -4.23
N SER A 134 0.95 -1.64 -4.23
CA SER A 134 0.43 -2.97 -3.88
C SER A 134 0.81 -4.00 -4.94
N ARG A 135 1.82 -4.80 -4.62
CA ARG A 135 2.30 -5.91 -5.46
C ARG A 135 1.37 -7.11 -5.40
N VAL A 136 0.65 -7.32 -4.30
CA VAL A 136 -0.26 -8.45 -4.09
C VAL A 136 -1.64 -7.92 -3.74
N PHE A 137 -2.65 -8.25 -4.56
CA PHE A 137 -4.01 -7.78 -4.38
C PHE A 137 -5.04 -8.79 -4.90
N SER A 138 -6.23 -8.78 -4.31
CA SER A 138 -7.32 -9.69 -4.66
C SER A 138 -8.69 -9.10 -4.35
N GLY A 139 -9.74 -9.64 -4.96
CA GLY A 139 -11.12 -9.27 -4.63
C GLY A 139 -12.15 -9.67 -5.70
N PRO A 140 -13.45 -9.39 -5.46
CA PRO A 140 -14.50 -9.60 -6.44
C PRO A 140 -14.32 -8.68 -7.66
N ILE A 141 -14.59 -9.19 -8.85
CA ILE A 141 -14.39 -8.50 -10.12
C ILE A 141 -15.60 -7.64 -10.47
N ALA A 142 -15.36 -6.37 -10.82
CA ALA A 142 -16.25 -5.58 -11.64
C ALA A 142 -15.70 -5.57 -13.09
N THR A 143 -16.49 -5.98 -14.08
CA THR A 143 -16.06 -5.97 -15.49
C THR A 143 -16.49 -4.70 -16.23
N LEU A 144 -15.62 -4.24 -17.12
CA LEU A 144 -15.88 -3.14 -18.03
C LEU A 144 -15.28 -3.43 -19.40
N LYS A 145 -16.06 -3.26 -20.47
CA LYS A 145 -15.59 -3.29 -21.86
C LYS A 145 -15.65 -1.89 -22.45
N VAL A 146 -14.53 -1.40 -22.97
CA VAL A 146 -14.41 -0.07 -23.61
C VAL A 146 -13.45 -0.15 -24.79
N PHE A 147 -13.57 0.77 -25.74
CA PHE A 147 -12.60 0.90 -26.82
C PHE A 147 -12.11 2.34 -26.92
N GLU A 148 -10.88 2.57 -26.46
CA GLU A 148 -10.19 3.86 -26.52
C GLU A 148 -10.96 5.03 -25.88
N ASP A 149 -11.78 4.73 -24.86
CA ASP A 149 -12.60 5.69 -24.10
C ASP A 149 -12.51 5.37 -22.60
N ASN A 150 -12.55 6.39 -21.73
CA ASN A 150 -12.42 6.19 -20.28
C ASN A 150 -13.47 6.89 -19.42
N VAL A 151 -14.59 7.35 -20.00
CA VAL A 151 -15.69 7.94 -19.22
C VAL A 151 -16.29 6.90 -18.27
N LEU A 152 -16.60 5.69 -18.76
CA LEU A 152 -17.15 4.62 -17.93
C LEU A 152 -16.12 4.03 -16.94
N VAL A 153 -14.82 4.14 -17.25
CA VAL A 153 -13.72 3.78 -16.33
C VAL A 153 -13.74 4.72 -15.12
N ARG A 154 -13.82 6.03 -15.37
CA ARG A 154 -13.99 7.04 -14.32
C ARG A 154 -15.25 6.77 -13.50
N GLU A 155 -16.38 6.63 -14.16
CA GLU A 155 -17.68 6.50 -13.49
C GLU A 155 -17.73 5.29 -12.53
N LEU A 156 -17.15 4.14 -12.91
CA LEU A 156 -17.05 2.99 -12.00
C LEU A 156 -16.09 3.26 -10.83
N LEU A 157 -14.94 3.90 -11.07
CA LEU A 157 -13.97 4.25 -10.02
C LEU A 157 -14.46 5.36 -9.07
N GLU A 158 -15.47 6.15 -9.48
CA GLU A 158 -16.19 7.11 -8.62
C GLU A 158 -17.24 6.40 -7.72
N THR A 159 -17.47 5.09 -7.89
CA THR A 159 -18.21 4.26 -6.92
C THR A 159 -17.27 3.64 -5.89
N ARG A 160 -17.79 3.26 -4.71
CA ARG A 160 -17.00 2.58 -3.68
C ARG A 160 -16.47 1.24 -4.20
N GLY A 161 -15.17 1.02 -4.05
CA GLY A 161 -14.52 -0.22 -4.45
C GLY A 161 -14.92 -1.39 -3.55
N GLU A 162 -14.93 -1.20 -2.22
CA GLU A 162 -15.28 -2.24 -1.23
C GLU A 162 -14.43 -3.50 -1.41
N GLY A 163 -13.12 -3.31 -1.67
CA GLY A 163 -12.18 -4.40 -1.92
C GLY A 163 -12.26 -5.03 -3.31
N ARG A 164 -13.16 -4.56 -4.19
CA ARG A 164 -13.28 -5.08 -5.57
C ARG A 164 -12.08 -4.72 -6.44
N VAL A 165 -11.96 -5.46 -7.55
CA VAL A 165 -10.98 -5.23 -8.62
C VAL A 165 -11.72 -4.83 -9.90
N LEU A 166 -11.34 -3.71 -10.51
CA LEU A 166 -11.89 -3.29 -11.80
C LEU A 166 -11.10 -3.94 -12.94
N VAL A 167 -11.74 -4.80 -13.74
CA VAL A 167 -11.12 -5.48 -14.88
C VAL A 167 -11.66 -4.90 -16.19
N ILE A 168 -10.77 -4.22 -16.91
CA ILE A 168 -11.08 -3.42 -18.10
C ILE A 168 -10.60 -4.14 -19.36
N ASP A 169 -11.54 -4.64 -20.17
CA ASP A 169 -11.25 -5.00 -21.55
C ASP A 169 -11.20 -3.74 -22.43
N GLY A 170 -9.99 -3.24 -22.65
CA GLY A 170 -9.67 -2.12 -23.55
C GLY A 170 -9.50 -2.52 -25.02
N GLY A 171 -9.90 -3.73 -25.42
CA GLY A 171 -9.69 -4.26 -26.76
C GLY A 171 -8.22 -4.46 -27.14
N ARG A 172 -7.32 -4.56 -26.14
CA ARG A 172 -5.86 -4.65 -26.30
C ARG A 172 -5.24 -3.46 -27.06
N SER A 173 -5.89 -2.28 -27.08
CA SER A 173 -5.31 -1.12 -27.80
C SER A 173 -4.06 -0.60 -27.10
N MET A 174 -3.04 -0.34 -27.93
CA MET A 174 -1.76 0.24 -27.53
C MET A 174 -1.64 1.74 -27.87
N ARG A 175 -2.69 2.36 -28.43
CA ARG A 175 -2.64 3.72 -29.02
C ARG A 175 -3.03 4.84 -28.06
N CYS A 176 -3.63 4.52 -26.92
CA CYS A 176 -3.99 5.49 -25.89
C CYS A 176 -4.11 4.81 -24.52
N ALA A 177 -3.98 5.59 -23.46
CA ALA A 177 -4.15 5.14 -22.09
C ALA A 177 -5.58 5.32 -21.59
N LEU A 178 -6.10 4.29 -20.92
CA LEU A 178 -7.42 4.28 -20.29
C LEU A 178 -7.35 4.79 -18.85
N VAL A 179 -6.29 4.44 -18.10
CA VAL A 179 -6.05 4.85 -16.72
C VAL A 179 -4.81 5.78 -16.67
N GLY A 180 -4.87 6.79 -15.80
CA GLY A 180 -3.75 7.68 -15.45
C GLY A 180 -3.74 7.94 -13.94
N GLY A 181 -2.79 8.73 -13.43
CA GLY A 181 -2.53 8.87 -11.98
C GLY A 181 -3.74 9.35 -11.19
N ASN A 182 -4.41 10.39 -11.69
CA ASN A 182 -5.70 10.88 -11.17
C ASN A 182 -6.83 9.81 -11.09
N LEU A 183 -6.75 8.70 -11.84
CA LEU A 183 -7.68 7.57 -11.72
C LEU A 183 -7.15 6.46 -10.80
N GLY A 184 -5.83 6.26 -10.71
CA GLY A 184 -5.21 5.39 -9.70
C GLY A 184 -5.46 5.91 -8.27
N GLN A 185 -5.20 7.20 -8.05
CA GLN A 185 -5.44 7.86 -6.76
C GLN A 185 -6.93 7.85 -6.39
N LEU A 186 -7.82 8.05 -7.35
CA LEU A 186 -9.27 7.95 -7.15
C LEU A 186 -9.67 6.53 -6.70
N ALA A 187 -9.16 5.50 -7.39
CA ALA A 187 -9.45 4.12 -7.07
C ALA A 187 -8.97 3.74 -5.66
N GLN A 188 -7.76 4.15 -5.27
CA GLN A 188 -7.27 4.03 -3.88
C GLN A 188 -8.22 4.74 -2.90
N ASN A 189 -8.53 6.01 -3.14
CA ASN A 189 -9.38 6.81 -2.25
C ASN A 189 -10.80 6.25 -2.08
N MET A 190 -11.32 5.53 -3.09
CA MET A 190 -12.62 4.89 -3.07
C MET A 190 -12.58 3.43 -2.58
N GLY A 191 -11.41 2.90 -2.20
CA GLY A 191 -11.27 1.57 -1.60
C GLY A 191 -11.33 0.41 -2.62
N TRP A 192 -10.84 0.62 -3.84
CA TRP A 192 -10.61 -0.48 -4.81
C TRP A 192 -9.30 -1.21 -4.48
N SER A 193 -9.34 -2.55 -4.50
CA SER A 193 -8.16 -3.41 -4.29
C SER A 193 -7.19 -3.33 -5.48
N GLY A 194 -7.73 -3.22 -6.69
CA GLY A 194 -6.90 -3.00 -7.87
C GLY A 194 -7.62 -2.72 -9.18
N ILE A 195 -6.82 -2.52 -10.23
CA ILE A 195 -7.26 -2.28 -11.61
C ILE A 195 -6.43 -3.13 -12.58
N VAL A 196 -7.09 -3.91 -13.44
CA VAL A 196 -6.46 -4.71 -14.50
C VAL A 196 -6.91 -4.19 -15.86
N VAL A 197 -5.97 -3.88 -16.76
CA VAL A 197 -6.24 -3.18 -18.02
C VAL A 197 -5.70 -3.97 -19.22
N ASN A 198 -6.58 -4.52 -20.04
CA ASN A 198 -6.26 -5.07 -21.37
C ASN A 198 -6.05 -3.93 -22.39
N GLY A 199 -5.01 -3.13 -22.15
CA GLY A 199 -4.66 -1.92 -22.90
C GLY A 199 -3.53 -1.17 -22.20
N CYS A 200 -3.37 0.11 -22.53
CA CYS A 200 -2.35 0.97 -21.91
C CYS A 200 -2.88 1.82 -20.73
N ILE A 201 -1.92 2.23 -19.89
CA ILE A 201 -2.08 3.25 -18.85
C ILE A 201 -1.07 4.40 -19.08
N ARG A 202 -1.06 5.42 -18.24
CA ARG A 202 -0.11 6.54 -18.30
C ARG A 202 0.14 7.12 -16.90
N ASP A 203 0.95 8.17 -16.82
CA ASP A 203 1.26 8.88 -15.57
C ASP A 203 1.81 7.88 -14.52
N VAL A 204 2.73 7.02 -14.97
CA VAL A 204 3.16 5.79 -14.27
C VAL A 204 3.74 6.08 -12.89
N ASP A 205 4.47 7.18 -12.71
CA ASP A 205 5.08 7.54 -11.45
C ASP A 205 4.04 8.00 -10.41
N GLU A 206 2.94 8.65 -10.85
CA GLU A 206 1.78 8.93 -9.99
C GLU A 206 1.08 7.64 -9.56
N ILE A 207 0.84 6.71 -10.50
CA ILE A 207 0.22 5.41 -10.20
C ILE A 207 1.11 4.60 -9.25
N ASN A 208 2.43 4.60 -9.45
CA ASN A 208 3.41 3.93 -8.57
C ASN A 208 3.55 4.62 -7.21
N GLY A 209 3.01 5.83 -7.00
CA GLY A 209 2.84 6.44 -5.68
C GLY A 209 1.57 6.01 -4.95
N CYS A 210 0.60 5.39 -5.63
CA CYS A 210 -0.69 5.01 -5.07
C CYS A 210 -0.63 3.62 -4.39
N ASP A 211 -1.30 3.49 -3.25
CA ASP A 211 -1.48 2.22 -2.54
C ASP A 211 -2.68 1.44 -3.11
N ILE A 212 -2.48 0.91 -4.32
CA ILE A 212 -3.45 0.10 -5.06
C ILE A 212 -2.71 -0.82 -6.04
N GLY A 213 -3.25 -2.01 -6.30
CA GLY A 213 -2.66 -2.93 -7.28
C GLY A 213 -3.05 -2.58 -8.71
N VAL A 214 -2.09 -2.35 -9.60
CA VAL A 214 -2.36 -2.08 -11.02
C VAL A 214 -1.64 -3.08 -11.93
N ARG A 215 -2.34 -3.54 -12.97
CA ARG A 215 -1.82 -4.44 -14.01
C ARG A 215 -2.23 -3.93 -15.38
N ALA A 216 -1.27 -3.71 -16.29
CA ALA A 216 -1.55 -3.22 -17.64
C ALA A 216 -0.49 -3.65 -18.66
N LEU A 217 -0.81 -3.65 -19.95
CA LEU A 217 0.08 -4.14 -21.00
C LEU A 217 1.32 -3.24 -21.18
N ALA A 218 1.12 -1.92 -21.20
CA ALA A 218 2.18 -0.92 -21.29
C ALA A 218 1.72 0.46 -20.81
N SER A 219 2.67 1.39 -20.79
CA SER A 219 2.44 2.84 -20.67
C SER A 219 2.33 3.50 -22.05
N HIS A 220 1.38 4.42 -22.26
CA HIS A 220 1.27 5.21 -23.49
C HIS A 220 0.78 6.65 -23.18
N PRO A 221 1.51 7.71 -23.56
CA PRO A 221 1.25 9.08 -23.05
C PRO A 221 -0.09 9.70 -23.50
N GLN A 222 -0.57 9.33 -24.69
CA GLN A 222 -1.81 9.86 -25.26
C GLN A 222 -3.03 9.40 -24.44
N LYS A 223 -3.86 10.36 -24.02
CA LYS A 223 -5.17 10.11 -23.38
C LYS A 223 -6.17 9.43 -24.32
N SER A 224 -7.11 8.66 -23.76
CA SER A 224 -8.29 8.16 -24.46
C SER A 224 -9.26 9.27 -24.90
N ASN A 225 -10.28 8.86 -25.67
CA ASN A 225 -11.47 9.65 -25.95
C ASN A 225 -12.36 9.81 -24.69
N LYS A 226 -13.39 10.66 -24.82
CA LYS A 226 -14.41 10.93 -23.81
C LYS A 226 -15.82 11.02 -24.41
N LYS A 227 -16.29 9.92 -24.99
CA LYS A 227 -17.59 9.75 -25.66
C LYS A 227 -18.61 9.00 -24.80
N GLY A 228 -18.20 8.29 -23.74
CA GLY A 228 -19.13 7.52 -22.90
C GLY A 228 -19.51 6.14 -23.45
N ILE A 229 -18.71 5.59 -24.37
CA ILE A 229 -19.04 4.35 -25.09
C ILE A 229 -18.37 3.14 -24.41
N GLY A 230 -19.17 2.14 -24.05
CA GLY A 230 -18.74 0.85 -23.52
C GLY A 230 -19.87 0.12 -22.79
N GLU A 231 -19.55 -1.03 -22.19
CA GLU A 231 -20.48 -1.94 -21.55
C GLU A 231 -19.95 -2.35 -20.17
N LYS A 232 -20.78 -2.24 -19.12
CA LYS A 232 -20.44 -2.59 -17.73
C LYS A 232 -21.04 -3.96 -17.38
N HIS A 233 -20.40 -4.71 -16.47
CA HIS A 233 -20.92 -5.94 -15.88
C HIS A 233 -21.24 -7.07 -16.88
N ILE A 234 -20.62 -7.04 -18.06
CA ILE A 234 -20.72 -8.11 -19.07
C ILE A 234 -19.55 -9.10 -18.98
N PRO A 235 -19.69 -10.34 -19.46
CA PRO A 235 -18.55 -11.22 -19.68
C PRO A 235 -17.55 -10.61 -20.67
N ILE A 236 -16.27 -10.61 -20.31
CA ILE A 236 -15.17 -10.09 -21.14
C ILE A 236 -14.14 -11.19 -21.45
N HIS A 237 -13.43 -11.03 -22.56
CA HIS A 237 -12.46 -12.01 -23.07
C HIS A 237 -11.06 -11.38 -23.11
N ILE A 238 -10.19 -11.77 -22.18
CA ILE A 238 -8.82 -11.28 -22.09
C ILE A 238 -7.85 -12.41 -22.44
N ALA A 239 -7.17 -12.25 -23.58
CA ALA A 239 -6.11 -13.15 -24.07
C ALA A 239 -6.50 -14.65 -24.14
N GLY A 240 -7.79 -14.95 -24.33
CA GLY A 240 -8.35 -16.31 -24.39
C GLY A 240 -9.18 -16.69 -23.15
N THR A 241 -8.91 -16.08 -22.01
CA THR A 241 -9.63 -16.32 -20.76
C THR A 241 -10.93 -15.51 -20.71
N VAL A 242 -12.04 -16.17 -20.37
CA VAL A 242 -13.31 -15.50 -20.02
C VAL A 242 -13.29 -15.08 -18.56
N ILE A 243 -13.68 -13.83 -18.32
CA ILE A 243 -13.85 -13.21 -17.01
C ILE A 243 -15.27 -12.64 -16.92
N ARG A 244 -15.95 -12.83 -15.79
CA ARG A 244 -17.31 -12.34 -15.55
C ARG A 244 -17.34 -11.42 -14.34
N ASP A 245 -18.37 -10.60 -14.27
CA ASP A 245 -18.69 -9.80 -13.08
C ASP A 245 -19.00 -10.74 -11.90
N GLY A 246 -18.50 -10.41 -10.71
CA GLY A 246 -18.67 -11.23 -9.50
C GLY A 246 -17.77 -12.47 -9.38
N GLU A 247 -17.00 -12.84 -10.42
CA GLU A 247 -15.87 -13.78 -10.27
C GLU A 247 -14.76 -13.13 -9.41
N TRP A 248 -13.81 -13.91 -8.91
CA TRP A 248 -12.73 -13.42 -8.04
C TRP A 248 -11.40 -13.32 -8.78
N LEU A 249 -10.63 -12.27 -8.48
CA LEU A 249 -9.27 -12.07 -8.99
C LEU A 249 -8.25 -12.18 -7.86
N TYR A 250 -7.12 -12.83 -8.13
CA TYR A 250 -5.93 -12.86 -7.28
C TYR A 250 -4.72 -12.52 -8.14
N ALA A 251 -3.88 -11.57 -7.71
CA ALA A 251 -2.73 -11.11 -8.48
C ALA A 251 -1.54 -10.80 -7.57
N ASP A 252 -0.36 -11.26 -7.97
CA ASP A 252 0.90 -11.08 -7.26
C ASP A 252 2.03 -10.75 -8.26
N SER A 253 3.28 -11.13 -7.95
CA SER A 253 4.42 -10.90 -8.84
C SER A 253 4.60 -11.99 -9.92
N ASP A 254 4.01 -13.17 -9.74
CA ASP A 254 4.13 -14.31 -10.66
C ASP A 254 3.02 -14.29 -11.71
N GLY A 255 1.80 -13.88 -11.35
CA GLY A 255 0.69 -13.85 -12.29
C GLY A 255 -0.61 -13.23 -11.82
N ILE A 256 -1.68 -13.62 -12.51
CA ILE A 256 -3.08 -13.28 -12.18
C ILE A 256 -3.93 -14.53 -12.37
N LEU A 257 -4.70 -14.89 -11.35
CA LEU A 257 -5.70 -15.94 -11.37
C LEU A 257 -7.12 -15.35 -11.36
N ILE A 258 -8.03 -16.02 -12.05
CA ILE A 258 -9.47 -15.76 -12.02
C ILE A 258 -10.16 -17.02 -11.48
N SER A 259 -10.94 -16.90 -10.40
CA SER A 259 -11.71 -17.99 -9.80
C SER A 259 -13.22 -17.73 -9.94
N LYS A 260 -14.03 -18.78 -10.08
CA LYS A 260 -15.50 -18.65 -10.06
C LYS A 260 -16.06 -18.23 -8.68
N THR A 261 -15.32 -18.51 -7.61
CA THR A 261 -15.70 -18.21 -6.22
C THR A 261 -14.52 -17.64 -5.45
N GLU A 262 -14.79 -17.07 -4.29
CA GLU A 262 -13.73 -16.80 -3.30
C GLU A 262 -12.99 -18.11 -2.99
N LEU A 263 -11.66 -18.02 -2.90
CA LEU A 263 -10.77 -19.09 -2.49
C LEU A 263 -10.37 -18.87 -1.03
N SER A 264 -10.44 -19.94 -0.25
CA SER A 264 -9.82 -20.04 1.07
C SER A 264 -8.79 -21.16 1.04
N VAL A 265 -7.67 -20.93 1.73
CA VAL A 265 -6.61 -21.90 2.04
C VAL A 265 -6.44 -21.97 3.55
#